data_AF-A0A0W7VZX4-F1
#
_entry.id   AF-A0A0W7VZX4-F1
#
_cell.length_a   1.000
_cell.length_b   1.000
_cell.length_c   1.000
_cell.angle_alpha   90.00
_cell.angle_beta   90.00
_cell.angle_gamma   90.00
#
_symmetry.space_group_name_H-M   'P 1'
#
loop_
_entity.id
_entity.type
_entity.pdbx_description
1 polymer ?
#
loop_
_entity_poly.entity_id
_entity_poly.type
_entity_poly.pdbx_seq_one_letter_code
_entity_poly.pdbx_strand_id
1 'polypeptide(L)'
;MSLTTHSQTMAEKPTSDNSDTKDALDGVLPLSYRVVTRDSEKQDALHLVADSIAQQRQTASAAIIFNPLCLAGLLATCAGVYRQYQYAGYGTVLTMLCGVVIVYLSFVRFYTSRYLEQAEKFRWKEWITGPDGKEDVIISAFFGEELIGTLVLRLKGDKLNKKKGSAQASTDGQGIIRAWTTKLRYRGKGVGSDLLHFAVQTTYRAFGSSASVEFAADHANSANPLPDMFLRPFKRRQEKADKALKQALKDQGNPK
;
A
#
# COMPACT_ATOMS: atom_id res chain seq x y z
N MET A 1 27.37 85.61 -18.19
CA MET A 1 27.51 85.68 -16.72
C MET A 1 26.72 84.52 -16.13
N SER A 2 27.40 83.81 -15.24
CA SER A 2 27.09 82.50 -14.68
C SER A 2 25.78 82.39 -13.89
N LEU A 3 25.24 81.16 -13.84
CA LEU A 3 24.87 80.36 -12.64
C LEU A 3 23.62 79.52 -12.91
N THR A 4 23.77 78.24 -13.27
CA THR A 4 23.61 77.03 -12.42
C THR A 4 22.19 76.82 -11.86
N THR A 5 21.50 75.78 -12.32
CA THR A 5 20.46 75.09 -11.55
C THR A 5 20.59 73.59 -11.80
N HIS A 6 20.77 72.86 -10.71
CA HIS A 6 20.88 71.41 -10.65
C HIS A 6 19.57 70.73 -11.08
N SER A 7 19.65 69.75 -11.98
CA SER A 7 18.65 68.68 -12.12
C SER A 7 19.31 67.35 -11.78
N GLN A 8 18.90 66.78 -10.66
CA GLN A 8 19.24 65.42 -10.24
C GLN A 8 18.49 64.40 -11.09
N THR A 9 19.24 63.45 -11.63
CA THR A 9 18.81 62.23 -12.30
C THR A 9 18.13 61.31 -11.29
N MET A 10 16.82 61.07 -11.42
CA MET A 10 16.17 59.97 -10.70
C MET A 10 16.33 58.67 -11.47
N ALA A 11 16.82 57.67 -10.75
CA ALA A 11 17.08 56.32 -11.21
C ALA A 11 15.78 55.57 -11.53
N GLU A 12 15.80 54.90 -12.69
CA GLU A 12 14.86 53.88 -13.11
C GLU A 12 14.93 52.68 -12.15
N LYS A 13 13.82 52.38 -11.47
CA LYS A 13 13.66 51.21 -10.60
C LYS A 13 12.84 50.17 -11.38
N PRO A 14 13.37 48.97 -11.66
CA PRO A 14 12.60 47.95 -12.36
C PRO A 14 11.50 47.43 -11.43
N THR A 15 10.26 47.55 -11.88
CA THR A 15 9.10 46.89 -11.30
C THR A 15 9.29 45.39 -11.47
N SER A 16 9.69 44.70 -10.40
CA SER A 16 9.76 43.24 -10.40
C SER A 16 8.33 42.68 -10.41
N ASP A 17 7.96 42.08 -11.54
CA ASP A 17 6.81 41.20 -11.68
C ASP A 17 6.79 40.18 -10.54
N ASN A 18 5.82 40.35 -9.63
CA ASN A 18 5.55 39.43 -8.54
C ASN A 18 4.26 38.62 -8.82
N SER A 19 3.86 38.54 -10.09
CA SER A 19 2.67 37.81 -10.56
C SER A 19 2.98 36.40 -11.09
N ASP A 20 4.23 36.07 -11.44
CA ASP A 20 4.54 34.77 -12.07
C ASP A 20 4.79 33.61 -11.07
N THR A 21 4.89 33.90 -9.77
CA THR A 21 5.16 32.86 -8.76
C THR A 21 3.87 32.21 -8.21
N LYS A 22 2.69 32.79 -8.47
CA LYS A 22 1.41 32.24 -7.99
C LYS A 22 0.78 31.21 -8.95
N ASP A 23 0.99 31.35 -10.26
CA ASP A 23 0.48 30.39 -11.25
C ASP A 23 1.28 29.08 -11.32
N ALA A 24 2.54 29.07 -10.84
CA ALA A 24 3.38 27.88 -10.85
C ALA A 24 3.05 26.85 -9.73
N LEU A 25 2.20 27.21 -8.77
CA LEU A 25 1.75 26.33 -7.67
C LEU A 25 0.35 25.74 -7.89
N ASP A 26 -0.43 26.24 -8.86
CA ASP A 26 -1.76 25.72 -9.20
C ASP A 26 -1.73 24.45 -10.07
N GLY A 27 -0.53 24.00 -10.48
CA GLY A 27 -0.33 22.74 -11.21
C GLY A 27 -0.15 21.48 -10.35
N VAL A 28 -0.08 21.61 -9.02
CA VAL A 28 0.02 20.45 -8.12
C VAL A 28 -1.40 20.00 -7.78
N LEU A 29 -1.92 19.02 -8.52
CA LEU A 29 -3.19 18.37 -8.22
C LEU A 29 -3.26 18.03 -6.71
N PRO A 30 -4.27 18.54 -5.98
CA PRO A 30 -4.29 18.37 -4.53
C PRO A 30 -4.49 16.90 -4.19
N LEU A 31 -3.59 16.38 -3.36
CA LEU A 31 -3.74 15.08 -2.72
C LEU A 31 -4.85 15.20 -1.66
N SER A 32 -5.97 14.51 -1.88
CA SER A 32 -7.12 14.57 -0.97
C SER A 32 -7.45 13.19 -0.39
N TYR A 33 -7.83 13.17 0.89
CA TYR A 33 -8.23 11.96 1.61
C TYR A 33 -9.70 12.10 2.00
N ARG A 34 -10.54 11.15 1.60
CA ARG A 34 -11.97 11.16 1.94
C ARG A 34 -12.50 9.78 2.25
N VAL A 35 -13.55 9.74 3.06
CA VAL A 35 -14.37 8.53 3.26
C VAL A 35 -15.25 8.37 2.03
N VAL A 36 -15.18 7.18 1.42
CA VAL A 36 -15.92 6.87 0.20
C VAL A 36 -17.29 6.33 0.56
N THR A 37 -18.34 7.05 0.16
CA THR A 37 -19.73 6.67 0.40
C THR A 37 -20.45 6.17 -0.85
N ARG A 38 -20.01 6.59 -2.05
CA ARG A 38 -20.60 6.22 -3.33
C ARG A 38 -20.19 4.81 -3.76
N ASP A 39 -21.13 4.05 -4.29
CA ASP A 39 -20.89 2.64 -4.63
C ASP A 39 -19.90 2.43 -5.78
N SER A 40 -19.86 3.33 -6.77
CA SER A 40 -18.86 3.28 -7.86
C SER A 40 -17.43 3.46 -7.34
N GLU A 41 -17.21 4.47 -6.50
CA GLU A 41 -15.90 4.75 -5.89
C GLU A 41 -15.49 3.63 -4.91
N LYS A 42 -16.45 2.98 -4.23
CA LYS A 42 -16.19 1.79 -3.41
C LYS A 42 -15.69 0.63 -4.29
N GLN A 43 -16.31 0.42 -5.46
CA GLN A 43 -15.89 -0.61 -6.40
C GLN A 43 -14.46 -0.37 -6.89
N ASP A 44 -14.11 0.87 -7.26
CA ASP A 44 -12.76 1.23 -7.69
C ASP A 44 -11.72 1.04 -6.59
N ALA A 45 -12.07 1.39 -5.35
CA ALA A 45 -11.23 1.14 -4.18
C ALA A 45 -10.94 -0.36 -4.00
N LEU A 46 -11.97 -1.19 -4.09
CA LEU A 46 -11.82 -2.65 -3.94
C LEU A 46 -11.06 -3.26 -5.11
N HIS A 47 -11.25 -2.76 -6.33
CA HIS A 47 -10.45 -3.15 -7.49
C HIS A 47 -8.97 -2.88 -7.23
N LEU A 48 -8.63 -1.73 -6.64
CA LEU A 48 -7.25 -1.42 -6.28
C LEU A 48 -6.68 -2.38 -5.20
N VAL A 49 -7.50 -2.83 -4.25
CA VAL A 49 -7.11 -3.87 -3.28
C VAL A 49 -6.87 -5.20 -3.98
N ALA A 50 -7.79 -5.62 -4.86
CA ALA A 50 -7.67 -6.85 -5.64
C ALA A 50 -6.41 -6.85 -6.52
N ASP A 51 -6.12 -5.73 -7.19
CA ASP A 51 -4.90 -5.54 -7.97
C ASP A 51 -3.64 -5.68 -7.11
N SER A 52 -3.66 -5.14 -5.89
CA SER A 52 -2.55 -5.28 -4.95
C SER A 52 -2.31 -6.74 -4.56
N ILE A 53 -3.38 -7.50 -4.31
CA ILE A 53 -3.30 -8.94 -4.03
C ILE A 53 -2.76 -9.69 -5.25
N ALA A 54 -3.20 -9.35 -6.46
CA ALA A 54 -2.65 -9.91 -7.69
C ALA A 54 -1.14 -9.61 -7.85
N GLN A 55 -0.70 -8.39 -7.49
CA GLN A 55 0.73 -8.02 -7.48
C GLN A 55 1.54 -8.80 -6.45
N GLN A 56 0.95 -9.16 -5.30
CA GLN A 56 1.63 -9.99 -4.30
C GLN A 56 2.00 -11.36 -4.88
N ARG A 57 1.15 -11.97 -5.71
CA ARG A 57 1.45 -13.23 -6.40
C ARG A 57 2.70 -13.11 -7.29
N GLN A 58 2.81 -12.03 -8.07
CA GLN A 58 4.00 -11.82 -8.90
C GLN A 58 5.26 -11.69 -8.03
N THR A 59 5.17 -10.93 -6.93
CA THR A 59 6.27 -10.79 -5.96
C THR A 59 6.64 -12.12 -5.31
N ALA A 60 5.65 -12.95 -4.95
CA ALA A 60 5.86 -14.27 -4.37
C ALA A 60 6.57 -15.20 -5.36
N SER A 61 6.15 -15.23 -6.62
CA SER A 61 6.81 -16.03 -7.65
C SER A 61 8.27 -15.60 -7.85
N ALA A 62 8.54 -14.30 -7.90
CA ALA A 62 9.91 -13.79 -8.01
C ALA A 62 10.75 -14.16 -6.79
N ALA A 63 10.21 -14.06 -5.57
CA ALA A 63 10.90 -14.44 -4.34
C ALA A 63 11.28 -15.92 -4.31
N ILE A 64 10.45 -16.81 -4.89
CA ILE A 64 10.76 -18.23 -5.03
C ILE A 64 11.85 -18.46 -6.09
N ILE A 65 11.69 -17.86 -7.28
CA ILE A 65 12.62 -18.03 -8.40
C ILE A 65 14.04 -17.59 -8.02
N PHE A 66 14.16 -16.45 -7.33
CA PHE A 66 15.45 -15.87 -6.95
C PHE A 66 15.94 -16.31 -5.56
N ASN A 67 15.33 -17.33 -4.95
CA ASN A 67 15.85 -17.87 -3.70
C ASN A 67 17.16 -18.64 -3.95
N PRO A 68 18.24 -18.36 -3.20
CA PRO A 68 19.53 -19.01 -3.40
C PRO A 68 19.47 -20.55 -3.33
N LEU A 69 18.58 -21.12 -2.52
CA LEU A 69 18.41 -22.57 -2.42
C LEU A 69 17.77 -23.16 -3.69
N CYS A 70 16.79 -22.47 -4.27
CA CYS A 70 16.14 -22.89 -5.51
C CYS A 70 17.10 -22.76 -6.70
N LEU A 71 17.88 -21.69 -6.75
CA LEU A 71 18.93 -21.50 -7.76
C LEU A 71 20.04 -22.55 -7.64
N ALA A 72 20.46 -22.90 -6.43
CA ALA A 72 21.44 -23.97 -6.22
C ALA A 72 20.93 -25.33 -6.72
N GLY A 73 19.67 -25.67 -6.43
CA GLY A 73 19.03 -26.88 -6.96
C GLY A 73 18.92 -26.90 -8.49
N LEU A 74 18.56 -25.76 -9.09
CA LEU A 74 18.52 -25.61 -10.55
C LEU A 74 19.91 -25.79 -11.17
N LEU A 75 20.94 -25.12 -10.63
CA LEU A 75 22.31 -25.23 -11.12
C LEU A 75 22.87 -26.64 -10.95
N ALA A 76 22.59 -27.31 -9.84
CA ALA A 76 22.98 -28.70 -9.61
C ALA A 76 22.34 -29.64 -10.65
N THR A 77 21.06 -29.42 -10.97
CA THR A 77 20.34 -30.20 -12.00
C THR A 77 20.92 -29.93 -13.39
N CYS A 78 21.18 -28.66 -13.72
CA CYS A 78 21.83 -28.28 -14.98
C CYS A 78 23.24 -28.91 -15.10
N ALA A 79 24.04 -28.90 -14.03
CA ALA A 79 25.36 -29.52 -14.01
C ALA A 79 25.28 -31.06 -14.18
N GLY A 80 24.29 -31.70 -13.55
CA GLY A 80 24.03 -33.13 -13.71
C GLY A 80 23.67 -33.49 -15.15
N VAL A 81 22.75 -32.75 -15.77
CA VAL A 81 22.35 -32.92 -17.17
C VAL A 81 23.53 -32.67 -18.12
N TYR A 82 24.30 -31.60 -17.89
CA TYR A 82 25.48 -31.31 -18.69
C TYR A 82 26.49 -32.47 -18.65
N ARG A 83 26.80 -32.99 -17.45
CA ARG A 83 27.73 -34.11 -17.29
C ARG A 83 27.22 -35.41 -17.94
N GLN A 84 25.92 -35.65 -17.90
CA GLN A 84 25.30 -36.85 -18.47
C GLN A 84 25.28 -36.81 -20.01
N TYR A 85 24.99 -35.65 -20.60
CA TYR A 85 24.76 -35.50 -22.04
C TYR A 85 25.91 -34.83 -22.80
N GLN A 86 27.07 -34.63 -22.15
CA GLN A 86 28.26 -34.01 -22.77
C GLN A 86 28.70 -34.68 -24.08
N TYR A 87 28.46 -35.99 -24.24
CA TYR A 87 28.83 -36.75 -25.44
C TYR A 87 27.70 -36.86 -26.49
N ALA A 88 26.50 -36.36 -26.19
CA ALA A 88 25.31 -36.47 -27.04
C ALA A 88 25.14 -35.31 -28.05
N GLY A 89 26.11 -34.39 -28.11
CA GLY A 89 26.12 -33.22 -28.98
C GLY A 89 25.45 -31.98 -28.38
N TYR A 90 25.86 -30.79 -28.84
CA TYR A 90 25.43 -29.50 -28.29
C TYR A 90 23.92 -29.24 -28.37
N GLY A 91 23.26 -29.71 -29.43
CA GLY A 91 21.81 -29.56 -29.61
C GLY A 91 21.01 -30.28 -28.53
N THR A 92 21.34 -31.54 -28.26
CA THR A 92 20.67 -32.35 -27.22
C THR A 92 20.87 -31.74 -25.82
N VAL A 93 22.08 -31.28 -25.52
CA VAL A 93 22.38 -30.60 -24.24
C VAL A 93 21.54 -29.34 -24.08
N LEU A 94 21.46 -28.50 -25.13
CA LEU A 94 20.69 -27.26 -25.08
C LEU A 94 19.19 -27.53 -24.84
N THR A 95 18.60 -28.49 -25.56
CA THR A 95 17.19 -28.85 -25.39
C THR A 95 16.90 -29.39 -23.99
N MET A 96 17.79 -30.21 -23.42
CA MET A 96 17.64 -30.73 -22.07
C MET A 96 17.76 -29.62 -21.00
N LEU A 97 18.70 -28.68 -21.16
CA LEU A 97 18.80 -27.52 -20.27
C LEU A 97 17.54 -26.65 -20.32
N CYS A 98 16.99 -26.39 -21.52
CA CYS A 98 15.71 -25.71 -21.67
C CYS A 98 14.57 -26.49 -20.97
N GLY A 99 14.55 -27.81 -21.11
CA GLY A 99 13.58 -28.68 -20.43
C GLY A 99 13.66 -28.56 -18.90
N VAL A 100 14.87 -28.58 -18.33
CA VAL A 100 15.09 -28.38 -16.89
C VAL A 100 14.56 -27.03 -16.43
N VAL A 101 14.81 -25.96 -17.19
CA VAL A 101 14.28 -24.61 -16.87
C VAL A 101 12.75 -24.59 -16.92
N ILE A 102 12.14 -25.22 -17.93
CA ILE A 102 10.67 -25.29 -18.06
C ILE A 102 10.05 -26.08 -16.90
N VAL A 103 10.64 -27.22 -16.52
CA VAL A 103 10.19 -28.02 -15.38
C VAL A 103 10.32 -27.23 -14.07
N TYR A 104 11.43 -26.52 -13.89
CA TYR A 104 11.65 -25.65 -12.74
C TYR A 104 10.60 -24.54 -12.62
N LEU A 105 10.34 -23.80 -13.70
CA LEU A 105 9.32 -22.73 -13.70
C LEU A 105 7.91 -23.29 -13.50
N SER A 106 7.62 -24.49 -14.03
CA SER A 106 6.34 -25.18 -13.82
C SER A 106 6.15 -25.58 -12.37
N PHE A 107 7.20 -26.10 -11.72
CA PHE A 107 7.20 -26.43 -10.31
C PHE A 107 6.97 -25.20 -9.43
N VAL A 108 7.67 -24.09 -9.70
CA VAL A 108 7.44 -22.81 -9.02
C VAL A 108 6.00 -22.35 -9.19
N ARG A 109 5.45 -22.43 -10.40
CA ARG A 109 4.06 -22.06 -10.69
C ARG A 109 3.08 -22.92 -9.90
N PHE A 110 3.32 -24.22 -9.80
CA PHE A 110 2.51 -25.14 -9.01
C PHE A 110 2.55 -24.81 -7.51
N TYR A 111 3.71 -24.50 -6.94
CA TYR A 111 3.79 -24.09 -5.52
C TYR A 111 3.13 -22.72 -5.27
N THR A 112 3.17 -21.83 -6.27
CA THR A 112 2.55 -20.50 -6.17
C THR A 112 1.04 -20.54 -6.44
N SER A 113 0.49 -21.61 -7.03
CA SER A 113 -0.96 -21.68 -7.35
C SER A 113 -1.84 -21.70 -6.10
N ARG A 114 -1.32 -22.16 -4.95
CA ARG A 114 -2.05 -22.10 -3.67
C ARG A 114 -2.37 -20.68 -3.20
N TYR A 115 -1.62 -19.67 -3.66
CA TYR A 115 -2.00 -18.26 -3.45
C TYR A 115 -3.28 -17.87 -4.20
N LEU A 116 -3.52 -18.49 -5.35
CA LEU A 116 -4.65 -18.17 -6.21
C LEU A 116 -5.97 -18.59 -5.55
N GLU A 117 -6.01 -19.76 -4.90
CA GLU A 117 -7.18 -20.21 -4.14
C GLU A 117 -7.49 -19.29 -2.95
N GLN A 118 -6.48 -18.72 -2.29
CA GLN A 118 -6.70 -17.76 -1.20
C GLN A 118 -7.25 -16.42 -1.71
N ALA A 119 -6.77 -15.95 -2.87
CA ALA A 119 -7.27 -14.73 -3.51
C ALA A 119 -8.68 -14.91 -4.10
N GLU A 120 -9.00 -16.10 -4.60
CA GLU A 120 -10.32 -16.43 -5.15
C GLU A 120 -11.40 -16.53 -4.06
N LYS A 121 -11.03 -16.89 -2.83
CA LYS A 121 -11.91 -16.83 -1.65
C LYS A 121 -12.25 -15.41 -1.19
N PHE A 122 -11.63 -14.38 -1.78
CA PHE A 122 -11.91 -12.98 -1.47
C PHE A 122 -13.21 -12.51 -2.15
N ARG A 123 -14.35 -13.06 -1.73
CA ARG A 123 -15.66 -12.65 -2.23
C ARG A 123 -16.02 -11.27 -1.66
N TRP A 124 -15.88 -10.26 -2.50
CA TRP A 124 -16.03 -8.83 -2.18
C TRP A 124 -17.26 -8.46 -1.33
N LYS A 125 -18.44 -9.04 -1.62
CA LYS A 125 -19.69 -8.79 -0.88
C LYS A 125 -19.66 -9.32 0.56
N GLU A 126 -19.13 -10.52 0.74
CA GLU A 126 -19.01 -11.17 2.04
C GLU A 126 -17.84 -10.62 2.84
N TRP A 127 -16.86 -10.01 2.16
CA TRP A 127 -15.70 -9.43 2.82
C TRP A 127 -15.98 -8.04 3.38
N ILE A 128 -16.80 -7.19 2.76
CA ILE A 128 -17.13 -5.85 3.29
C ILE A 128 -18.10 -5.95 4.48
N THR A 129 -19.05 -6.88 4.42
CA THR A 129 -19.96 -7.15 5.53
C THR A 129 -19.24 -8.07 6.50
N GLY A 130 -18.84 -7.55 7.66
CA GLY A 130 -18.27 -8.39 8.70
C GLY A 130 -19.23 -9.48 9.15
N PRO A 131 -18.75 -10.52 9.85
CA PRO A 131 -19.62 -11.47 10.55
C PRO A 131 -20.60 -10.76 11.51
N ASP A 132 -20.29 -9.53 11.92
CA ASP A 132 -21.13 -8.65 12.75
C ASP A 132 -22.21 -7.85 11.97
N GLY A 133 -22.30 -7.98 10.64
CA GLY A 133 -23.30 -7.30 9.80
C GLY A 133 -23.09 -5.79 9.60
N LYS A 134 -22.03 -5.20 10.17
CA LYS A 134 -21.68 -3.78 10.02
C LYS A 134 -20.83 -3.54 8.77
N GLU A 135 -21.15 -2.52 7.99
CA GLU A 135 -20.37 -2.11 6.82
C GLU A 135 -19.01 -1.50 7.23
N ASP A 136 -17.94 -1.93 6.57
CA ASP A 136 -16.60 -1.40 6.76
C ASP A 136 -16.48 0.03 6.16
N VAL A 137 -15.78 0.92 6.86
CA VAL A 137 -15.50 2.29 6.42
C VAL A 137 -14.33 2.28 5.44
N ILE A 138 -14.57 2.71 4.21
CA ILE A 138 -13.53 2.79 3.18
C ILE A 138 -13.01 4.23 3.11
N ILE A 139 -11.71 4.40 3.35
CA ILE A 139 -10.98 5.66 3.24
C ILE A 139 -10.11 5.58 2.00
N SER A 140 -10.23 6.56 1.10
CA SER A 140 -9.47 6.59 -0.14
C SER A 140 -8.69 7.89 -0.31
N ALA A 141 -7.51 7.76 -0.93
CA ALA A 141 -6.64 8.85 -1.31
C ALA A 141 -6.80 9.11 -2.82
N PHE A 142 -6.99 10.37 -3.18
CA PHE A 142 -7.14 10.84 -4.55
C PHE A 142 -6.05 11.84 -4.89
N PHE A 143 -5.48 11.73 -6.09
CA PHE A 143 -4.61 12.74 -6.66
C PHE A 143 -5.34 13.38 -7.84
N GLY A 144 -5.89 14.58 -7.63
CA GLY A 144 -6.89 15.12 -8.56
C GLY A 144 -8.15 14.27 -8.57
N GLU A 145 -8.47 13.67 -9.72
CA GLU A 145 -9.62 12.77 -9.89
C GLU A 145 -9.25 11.28 -9.78
N GLU A 146 -7.96 10.95 -9.73
CA GLU A 146 -7.54 9.57 -9.77
C GLU A 146 -7.39 8.96 -8.36
N LEU A 147 -8.03 7.81 -8.15
CA LEU A 147 -7.83 7.00 -6.96
C LEU A 147 -6.40 6.45 -6.91
N ILE A 148 -5.62 6.83 -5.90
CA ILE A 148 -4.22 6.42 -5.75
C ILE A 148 -3.96 5.47 -4.58
N GLY A 149 -4.88 5.41 -3.62
CA GLY A 149 -4.75 4.56 -2.45
C GLY A 149 -6.07 4.36 -1.76
N THR A 150 -6.18 3.26 -1.03
CA THR A 150 -7.37 2.94 -0.26
C THR A 150 -7.03 2.17 1.00
N LEU A 151 -7.89 2.32 2.00
CA LEU A 151 -7.82 1.69 3.30
C LEU A 151 -9.23 1.27 3.71
N VAL A 152 -9.38 0.03 4.15
CA VAL A 152 -10.63 -0.54 4.64
C VAL A 152 -10.52 -0.69 6.15
N LEU A 153 -11.36 0.06 6.87
CA LEU A 153 -11.37 0.16 8.33
C LEU A 153 -12.68 -0.40 8.88
N ARG A 154 -12.58 -1.36 9.79
CA ARG A 154 -13.70 -1.86 10.57
C ARG A 154 -13.71 -1.21 11.94
N LEU A 155 -14.82 -0.57 12.28
CA LEU A 155 -15.02 0.02 13.61
C LEU A 155 -15.80 -0.99 14.47
N LYS A 156 -15.12 -1.61 15.44
CA LYS A 156 -15.69 -2.53 16.43
C LYS A 156 -15.86 -1.78 17.76
N GLY A 157 -16.99 -1.95 18.41
CA GLY A 157 -17.33 -1.24 19.65
C GLY A 157 -18.65 -0.48 19.58
N ASP A 158 -19.14 -0.04 20.74
CA ASP A 158 -20.32 0.81 20.81
C ASP A 158 -19.93 2.26 20.57
N LYS A 159 -20.60 2.93 19.62
CA LYS A 159 -20.30 4.32 19.28
C LYS A 159 -20.58 5.19 20.51
N LEU A 160 -19.86 6.30 20.65
CA LEU A 160 -20.14 7.27 21.72
C LEU A 160 -21.62 7.68 21.68
N ASN A 161 -22.40 7.20 22.65
CA ASN A 161 -23.80 7.59 22.81
C ASN A 161 -23.83 9.03 23.31
N LYS A 162 -24.24 9.98 22.46
CA LYS A 162 -24.64 11.35 22.88
C LYS A 162 -25.95 11.28 23.66
N LYS A 163 -25.96 10.67 24.84
CA LYS A 163 -27.06 10.84 25.81
C LYS A 163 -26.69 11.95 26.78
N LYS A 164 -27.57 12.96 26.82
CA LYS A 164 -27.59 14.16 27.66
C LYS A 164 -26.77 14.02 28.96
N GLY A 165 -25.64 14.74 29.04
CA GLY A 165 -25.02 15.14 30.31
C GLY A 165 -23.75 14.43 30.77
N SER A 166 -23.31 13.33 30.15
CA SER A 166 -22.06 12.67 30.52
C SER A 166 -21.44 12.01 29.28
N ALA A 167 -20.33 12.56 28.79
CA ALA A 167 -19.53 11.95 27.73
C ALA A 167 -18.69 10.82 28.34
N GLN A 168 -19.32 9.70 28.66
CA GLN A 168 -18.60 8.52 29.10
C GLN A 168 -17.94 7.90 27.87
N ALA A 169 -16.61 7.98 27.81
CA ALA A 169 -15.82 7.37 26.76
C ALA A 169 -16.10 5.86 26.73
N SER A 170 -16.68 5.37 25.62
CA SER A 170 -16.80 3.94 25.35
C SER A 170 -15.40 3.37 25.34
N THR A 171 -15.02 2.68 26.42
CA THR A 171 -13.64 2.22 26.66
C THR A 171 -13.25 1.03 25.77
N ASP A 172 -14.15 0.59 24.89
CA ASP A 172 -14.04 -0.63 24.09
C ASP A 172 -14.13 -0.39 22.57
N GLY A 173 -13.83 0.83 22.13
CA GLY A 173 -13.76 1.16 20.71
C GLY A 173 -12.45 0.71 20.08
N GLN A 174 -12.52 -0.13 19.05
CA GLN A 174 -11.37 -0.62 18.29
C GLN A 174 -11.54 -0.36 16.79
N GLY A 175 -10.51 0.22 16.16
CA GLY A 175 -10.37 0.34 14.71
C GLY A 175 -9.51 -0.79 14.15
N ILE A 176 -10.10 -1.70 13.39
CA ILE A 176 -9.41 -2.84 12.79
C ILE A 176 -9.19 -2.55 11.31
N ILE A 177 -7.93 -2.39 10.89
CA ILE A 177 -7.56 -2.16 9.50
C ILE A 177 -7.49 -3.50 8.76
N ARG A 178 -8.40 -3.72 7.81
CA ARG A 178 -8.54 -4.99 7.09
C ARG A 178 -7.80 -5.03 5.76
N ALA A 179 -7.68 -3.88 5.10
CA ALA A 179 -6.81 -3.73 3.94
C ALA A 179 -6.25 -2.32 3.90
N TRP A 180 -5.05 -2.21 3.36
CA TRP A 180 -4.49 -0.96 2.92
C TRP A 180 -3.70 -1.21 1.66
N THR A 181 -3.77 -0.28 0.71
CA THR A 181 -2.96 -0.34 -0.50
C THR A 181 -2.78 1.05 -1.09
N THR A 182 -1.68 1.22 -1.81
CA THR A 182 -1.43 2.35 -2.68
C THR A 182 -0.96 1.84 -4.04
N LYS A 183 -1.35 2.54 -5.10
CA LYS A 183 -0.88 2.31 -6.47
C LYS A 183 0.64 2.31 -6.48
N LEU A 184 1.23 1.37 -7.23
CA LEU A 184 2.67 1.11 -7.25
C LEU A 184 3.50 2.39 -7.50
N ARG A 185 3.05 3.25 -8.43
CA ARG A 185 3.71 4.50 -8.79
C ARG A 185 3.72 5.58 -7.69
N TYR A 186 2.83 5.48 -6.70
CA TYR A 186 2.76 6.39 -5.54
C TYR A 186 3.31 5.76 -4.26
N ARG A 187 3.88 4.55 -4.33
CA ARG A 187 4.55 3.93 -3.17
C ARG A 187 5.83 4.70 -2.86
N GLY A 188 6.16 4.80 -1.56
CA GLY A 188 7.32 5.54 -1.09
C GLY A 188 7.16 7.07 -1.06
N LYS A 189 5.97 7.59 -1.37
CA LYS A 189 5.65 9.04 -1.35
C LYS A 189 4.90 9.49 -0.08
N GLY A 190 4.81 8.65 0.95
CA GLY A 190 4.10 8.99 2.20
C GLY A 190 2.59 8.73 2.21
N VAL A 191 1.93 8.62 1.04
CA VAL A 191 0.46 8.40 0.91
C VAL A 191 -0.09 7.29 1.80
N GLY A 192 0.63 6.17 1.92
CA GLY A 192 0.21 5.06 2.77
C GLY A 192 0.27 5.36 4.27
N SER A 193 1.26 6.18 4.69
CA SER A 193 1.37 6.64 6.07
C SER A 193 0.20 7.57 6.40
N ASP A 194 -0.07 8.53 5.52
CA ASP A 194 -1.17 9.48 5.70
C ASP A 194 -2.52 8.78 5.79
N LEU A 195 -2.77 7.75 4.95
CA LEU A 195 -3.98 6.92 5.06
C LEU A 195 -4.12 6.28 6.45
N LEU A 196 -3.01 5.82 7.06
CA LEU A 196 -3.03 5.29 8.43
C LEU A 196 -3.32 6.39 9.46
N HIS A 197 -2.79 7.60 9.30
CA HIS A 197 -3.13 8.75 10.15
C HIS A 197 -4.63 9.08 10.08
N PHE A 198 -5.21 9.12 8.87
CA PHE A 198 -6.64 9.33 8.69
C PHE A 198 -7.49 8.21 9.30
N ALA A 199 -7.02 6.96 9.24
CA ALA A 199 -7.70 5.83 9.87
C ALA A 199 -7.71 5.94 11.41
N VAL A 200 -6.58 6.32 12.01
CA VAL A 200 -6.49 6.58 13.46
C VAL A 200 -7.41 7.73 13.86
N GLN A 201 -7.35 8.85 13.14
CA GLN A 201 -8.20 10.01 13.40
C GLN A 201 -9.69 9.67 13.28
N THR A 202 -10.07 8.88 12.28
CA THR A 202 -11.46 8.42 12.08
C THR A 202 -11.92 7.54 13.24
N THR A 203 -11.06 6.65 13.74
CA THR A 203 -11.35 5.78 14.88
C THR A 203 -11.51 6.59 16.17
N TYR A 204 -10.61 7.54 16.42
CA TYR A 204 -10.65 8.39 17.62
C TYR A 204 -11.85 9.33 17.62
N ARG A 205 -12.26 9.82 16.45
CA ARG A 205 -13.52 10.59 16.32
C ARG A 205 -14.76 9.77 16.65
N ALA A 206 -14.73 8.45 16.41
CA ALA A 206 -15.87 7.57 16.65
C ALA A 206 -15.96 7.10 18.13
N PHE A 207 -14.82 6.83 18.76
CA PHE A 207 -14.75 6.16 20.06
C PHE A 207 -14.00 6.92 21.16
N GLY A 208 -13.28 7.99 20.81
CA GLY A 208 -12.45 8.78 21.73
C GLY A 208 -10.95 8.42 21.65
N SER A 209 -10.13 9.18 22.38
CA SER A 209 -8.66 9.07 22.36
C SER A 209 -8.10 7.78 22.99
N SER A 210 -8.94 6.99 23.66
CA SER A 210 -8.57 5.70 24.27
C SER A 210 -8.79 4.51 23.35
N ALA A 211 -9.24 4.72 22.11
CA ALA A 211 -9.53 3.66 21.17
C ALA A 211 -8.23 2.98 20.66
N SER A 212 -8.23 1.66 20.53
CA SER A 212 -7.10 0.94 19.90
C SER A 212 -7.26 0.90 18.39
N VAL A 213 -6.16 1.01 17.64
CA VAL A 213 -6.13 0.83 16.18
C VAL A 213 -5.08 -0.21 15.83
N GLU A 214 -5.52 -1.29 15.21
CA GLU A 214 -4.68 -2.45 14.93
C GLU A 214 -4.95 -2.99 13.53
N PHE A 215 -3.98 -3.71 12.97
CA PHE A 215 -4.19 -4.48 11.75
C PHE A 215 -4.96 -5.76 12.07
N ALA A 216 -5.91 -6.14 11.22
CA ALA A 216 -6.62 -7.41 11.38
C ALA A 216 -5.63 -8.58 11.30
N ALA A 217 -5.81 -9.62 12.12
CA ALA A 217 -4.98 -10.83 12.04
C ALA A 217 -4.97 -11.45 10.63
N ASP A 218 -6.13 -11.40 9.95
CA ASP A 218 -6.34 -11.85 8.57
C ASP A 218 -6.55 -10.65 7.61
N HIS A 219 -5.70 -9.62 7.66
CA HIS A 219 -5.77 -8.50 6.70
C HIS A 219 -5.33 -8.94 5.30
N ALA A 220 -5.74 -8.21 4.26
CA ALA A 220 -5.43 -8.54 2.85
C ALA A 220 -3.94 -8.73 2.54
N ASN A 221 -3.05 -8.18 3.38
CA ASN A 221 -1.59 -8.31 3.24
C ASN A 221 -0.96 -9.30 4.25
N SER A 222 -1.74 -9.98 5.11
CA SER A 222 -1.25 -11.00 6.08
C SER A 222 -1.15 -12.40 5.50
N ALA A 223 -1.93 -12.71 4.46
CA ALA A 223 -2.07 -14.06 3.95
C ALA A 223 -0.75 -14.55 3.33
N ASN A 224 0.00 -15.33 4.12
CA ASN A 224 1.34 -15.80 3.77
C ASN A 224 1.37 -17.35 3.80
N PRO A 225 0.84 -18.04 2.78
CA PRO A 225 0.90 -19.49 2.69
C PRO A 225 2.31 -20.03 2.38
N LEU A 226 3.32 -19.18 2.15
CA LEU A 226 4.70 -19.63 1.89
C LEU A 226 5.49 -19.92 3.16
N PRO A 227 6.46 -20.85 3.07
CA PRO A 227 7.49 -21.00 4.08
C PRO A 227 8.24 -19.69 4.33
N ASP A 228 8.62 -19.49 5.59
CA ASP A 228 9.23 -18.27 6.13
C ASP A 228 10.44 -17.75 5.34
N MET A 229 11.19 -18.66 4.71
CA MET A 229 12.35 -18.35 3.87
C MET A 229 12.01 -17.48 2.65
N PHE A 230 10.79 -17.52 2.13
CA PHE A 230 10.34 -16.71 0.99
C PHE A 230 9.58 -15.44 1.43
N LEU A 231 9.26 -15.32 2.72
CA LEU A 231 8.44 -14.23 3.25
C LEU A 231 9.23 -12.95 3.56
N ARG A 232 10.56 -12.96 3.46
CA ARG A 232 11.42 -11.80 3.75
C ARG A 232 10.93 -10.46 3.15
N PRO A 233 10.58 -10.35 1.85
CA PRO A 233 10.09 -9.08 1.30
C PRO A 233 8.73 -8.67 1.87
N PHE A 234 7.86 -9.64 2.20
CA PHE A 234 6.56 -9.39 2.82
C PHE A 234 6.71 -8.94 4.27
N LYS A 235 7.55 -9.62 5.07
CA LYS A 235 7.87 -9.24 6.46
C LYS A 235 8.42 -7.81 6.54
N ARG A 236 9.40 -7.47 5.69
CA ARG A 236 9.94 -6.09 5.62
C ARG A 236 8.87 -5.05 5.30
N ARG A 237 7.89 -5.37 4.45
CA ARG A 237 6.79 -4.46 4.11
C ARG A 237 5.81 -4.32 5.28
N GLN A 238 5.48 -5.42 5.94
CA GLN A 238 4.63 -5.42 7.14
C GLN A 238 5.29 -4.63 8.27
N GLU A 239 6.57 -4.85 8.55
CA GLU A 239 7.33 -4.08 9.55
C GLU A 239 7.32 -2.57 9.27
N LYS A 240 7.42 -2.17 8.00
CA LYS A 240 7.30 -0.75 7.61
C LYS A 240 5.91 -0.20 7.87
N ALA A 241 4.87 -0.98 7.60
CA ALA A 241 3.49 -0.59 7.87
C ALA A 241 3.21 -0.50 9.38
N ASP A 242 3.71 -1.45 10.17
CA ASP A 242 3.59 -1.43 11.63
C ASP A 242 4.31 -0.23 12.23
N LYS A 243 5.49 0.12 11.70
CA LYS A 243 6.20 1.34 12.09
C LYS A 243 5.41 2.60 11.74
N ALA A 244 4.82 2.66 10.56
CA ALA A 244 3.98 3.80 10.14
C ALA A 244 2.72 3.92 11.00
N LEU A 245 2.06 2.82 11.35
CA LEU A 245 0.90 2.83 12.24
C LEU A 245 1.29 3.29 13.66
N LYS A 246 2.40 2.78 14.20
CA LYS A 246 2.94 3.25 15.49
C LYS A 246 3.27 4.73 15.48
N GLN A 247 3.81 5.23 14.38
CA GLN A 247 4.07 6.67 14.20
C GLN A 247 2.75 7.46 14.19
N ALA A 248 1.74 6.97 13.47
CA ALA A 248 0.43 7.60 13.41
C ALA A 248 -0.29 7.70 14.76
N LEU A 249 -0.16 6.65 15.59
CA LEU A 249 -0.67 6.65 16.96
C LEU A 249 0.08 7.65 17.86
N LYS A 250 1.40 7.76 17.70
CA LYS A 250 2.21 8.73 18.47
C LYS A 250 1.89 10.17 18.11
N ASP A 251 1.77 10.49 16.82
CA ASP A 251 1.54 11.85 16.34
C ASP A 251 0.15 12.38 16.75
N GLN A 252 -0.85 11.51 16.89
CA GLN A 252 -2.16 11.90 17.46
C GLN A 252 -2.12 12.13 18.97
N GLY A 253 -1.24 11.44 19.70
CA GLY A 253 -1.06 11.63 21.15
C GLY A 253 -0.28 12.89 21.53
N ASN A 254 0.44 13.50 20.58
CA ASN A 254 1.22 14.71 20.78
C ASN A 254 0.81 15.76 19.73
N PRO A 255 -0.28 16.51 19.95
CA PRO A 255 -0.69 17.56 19.02
C PRO A 255 0.46 18.57 18.91
N LYS A 256 1.00 18.73 17.70
CA LYS A 256 1.86 19.86 17.34
C LYS A 256 1.03 21.11 17.12
#